data_AF-A0A952DCT8-F1
#
_entry.id   AF-A0A952DCT8-F1
#
_cell.length_a   1.000
_cell.length_b   1.000
_cell.length_c   1.000
_cell.angle_alpha   90.00
_cell.angle_beta   90.00
_cell.angle_gamma   90.00
#
_symmetry.space_group_name_H-M   'P 1'
#
loop_
_entity.id
_entity.type
_entity.pdbx_description
1 polymer ?
#
loop_
_entity_poly.entity_id
_entity_poly.type
_entity_poly.pdbx_seq_one_letter_code
_entity_poly.pdbx_strand_id
1 'polypeptide(L)' 'MAIFGSGGGQRLADELGVPLLGQVPLHPPVLEGGDTGRPIVVADPACSASKRLTEVAVRLGAG' A
#
# COMPACT_ATOMS: atom_id res chain seq x y z
N MET A 1 8.27 17.02 -6.89
CA MET A 1 8.98 17.15 -5.59
C MET A 1 8.28 16.24 -4.59
N ALA A 2 8.95 15.20 -4.11
CA ALA A 2 8.39 14.30 -3.10
C ALA A 2 8.58 14.92 -1.71
N ILE A 3 7.49 15.19 -0.99
CA ILE A 3 7.54 15.73 0.38
C ILE A 3 8.00 14.64 1.38
N PHE A 4 7.76 13.38 1.04
CA PHE A 4 8.14 12.22 1.83
C PHE A 4 9.32 11.47 1.19
N GLY A 5 10.15 10.84 2.03
CA GLY A 5 11.23 9.98 1.57
C GLY A 5 10.70 8.69 0.90
N SER A 6 11.50 8.12 0.00
CA SER A 6 11.21 6.86 -0.70
C SER A 6 12.26 5.79 -0.40
N GLY A 7 11.91 4.52 -0.59
CA GLY A 7 12.86 3.40 -0.51
C GLY A 7 13.19 2.90 0.90
N GLY A 8 12.72 3.56 1.97
CA GLY A 8 12.95 3.12 3.36
C GLY A 8 12.48 1.67 3.62
N GLY A 9 11.30 1.30 3.11
CA GLY A 9 10.76 -0.06 3.25
C GLY A 9 11.60 -1.13 2.55
N GLN A 10 12.18 -0.83 1.38
CA GLN A 10 13.05 -1.77 0.68
C GLN A 10 14.36 -1.96 1.45
N ARG A 11 14.99 -0.87 1.90
CA ARG A 11 16.22 -0.95 2.71
C ARG A 11 16.05 -1.81 3.96
N LEU A 12 14.95 -1.61 4.69
CA LEU A 12 14.67 -2.41 5.89
C LEU A 12 14.41 -3.89 5.55
N ALA A 13 13.69 -4.16 4.46
CA ALA A 13 13.45 -5.53 4.01
C ALA A 13 14.77 -6.25 3.66
N ASP A 14 15.68 -5.56 3.00
CA ASP A 14 17.02 -6.06 2.67
C ASP A 14 17.85 -6.32 3.95
N GLU A 15 17.84 -5.39 4.91
CA GLU A 15 18.54 -5.52 6.21
C GLU A 15 18.04 -6.72 7.03
N LEU A 16 16.74 -6.99 6.99
CA LEU A 16 16.11 -8.08 7.74
C LEU A 16 16.11 -9.41 6.98
N GLY A 17 16.53 -9.43 5.70
CA GLY A 17 16.48 -10.62 4.86
C GLY A 17 15.07 -11.13 4.59
N VAL A 18 14.07 -10.24 4.57
CA VAL A 18 12.65 -10.58 4.34
C VAL A 18 12.15 -9.95 3.04
N PRO A 19 11.16 -10.55 2.35
CA PRO A 19 10.61 -9.97 1.14
C PRO A 19 9.77 -8.73 1.45
N LEU A 20 10.00 -7.64 0.70
CA LEU A 20 9.06 -6.53 0.66
C LEU A 20 7.77 -6.96 -0.03
N LEU A 21 6.64 -6.87 0.67
CA LEU A 21 5.34 -7.33 0.14
C LEU A 21 4.75 -6.37 -0.89
N GLY A 22 4.94 -5.06 -0.72
CA GLY A 22 4.53 -4.04 -1.68
C GLY A 22 4.76 -2.62 -1.19
N GLN A 23 4.46 -1.66 -2.07
CA GLN A 23 4.54 -0.22 -1.79
C GLN A 23 3.24 0.45 -2.26
N VAL A 24 2.54 1.08 -1.33
CA VAL A 24 1.26 1.75 -1.61
C VAL A 24 1.54 3.25 -1.82
N PRO A 25 1.09 3.86 -2.92
CA PRO A 25 1.26 5.29 -3.13
C PRO A 25 0.47 6.10 -2.11
N LEU A 26 1.00 7.26 -1.70
CA LEU A 26 0.25 8.21 -0.88
C LEU A 26 -0.94 8.75 -1.68
N HIS A 27 -2.13 8.52 -1.16
CA HIS A 27 -3.38 8.88 -1.83
C HIS A 27 -4.38 9.35 -0.76
N PRO A 28 -4.73 10.66 -0.71
CA PRO A 28 -5.58 11.21 0.36
C PRO A 28 -6.90 10.47 0.61
N PRO A 29 -7.62 9.98 -0.43
CA PRO A 29 -8.86 9.20 -0.24
C PRO A 29 -8.69 7.91 0.57
N VAL A 30 -7.47 7.39 0.74
CA VAL A 30 -7.20 6.25 1.63
C VAL A 30 -7.55 6.59 3.07
N LEU A 31 -7.24 7.81 3.51
CA LEU A 31 -7.50 8.29 4.86
C LEU A 31 -9.01 8.49 5.06
N GLU A 32 -9.65 9.19 4.12
CA GLU A 32 -11.10 9.44 4.14
C GLU A 32 -11.89 8.13 4.19
N GLY A 33 -11.48 7.13 3.40
CA GLY A 33 -12.10 5.81 3.41
C GLY A 33 -11.93 5.07 4.74
N GLY A 34 -10.82 5.29 5.44
CA GLY A 34 -10.61 4.76 6.79
C GLY A 34 -11.53 5.43 7.82
N ASP A 35 -11.59 6.76 7.83
CA ASP A 35 -12.39 7.53 8.79
C ASP A 35 -13.90 7.32 8.61
N THR A 36 -14.36 7.18 7.37
CA THR A 36 -15.78 7.00 7.05
C THR A 36 -16.25 5.54 7.09
N GLY A 37 -15.34 4.58 7.30
CA GLY A 37 -15.66 3.16 7.27
C GLY A 37 -15.98 2.63 5.87
N ARG A 38 -15.59 3.35 4.81
CA ARG A 38 -15.72 2.90 3.41
C ARG A 38 -14.33 2.83 2.75
N PRO A 39 -13.60 1.71 2.93
CA PRO A 39 -12.21 1.58 2.50
C PRO A 39 -12.02 1.87 1.01
N ILE A 40 -10.85 2.41 0.64
CA ILE A 40 -10.56 2.83 -0.74
C ILE A 40 -10.71 1.69 -1.76
N VAL A 41 -10.38 0.45 -1.37
CA VAL A 41 -10.52 -0.75 -2.22
C VAL A 41 -11.98 -1.04 -2.59
N VAL A 42 -12.94 -0.52 -1.83
CA VAL A 42 -14.38 -0.59 -2.12
C VAL A 42 -14.86 0.69 -2.81
N ALA A 43 -14.42 1.86 -2.33
CA ALA A 43 -14.89 3.15 -2.80
C ALA A 43 -14.38 3.53 -4.20
N ASP A 44 -13.14 3.18 -4.51
CA ASP A 44 -12.52 3.34 -5.84
C ASP A 44 -11.55 2.18 -6.11
N PRO A 45 -12.04 1.04 -6.61
CA PRO A 45 -11.21 -0.14 -6.88
C PRO A 45 -10.18 0.08 -7.99
N ALA A 46 -10.36 1.10 -8.85
CA ALA A 46 -9.52 1.33 -10.02
C ALA A 46 -8.29 2.20 -9.72
N CYS A 47 -8.28 2.92 -8.60
CA CYS A 47 -7.16 3.77 -8.23
C CYS A 47 -5.89 2.96 -7.92
N SER A 48 -4.74 3.64 -7.99
CA SER A 48 -3.43 3.01 -7.81
C SER A 48 -3.23 2.45 -6.39
N ALA A 49 -3.74 3.12 -5.37
CA ALA A 49 -3.66 2.66 -3.99
C ALA A 49 -4.47 1.37 -3.78
N SER A 50 -5.70 1.33 -4.30
CA SER A 50 -6.56 0.14 -4.22
C SER A 50 -5.91 -1.07 -4.88
N LYS A 51 -5.44 -0.92 -6.12
CA LYS A 51 -4.75 -1.99 -6.86
C LYS A 51 -3.55 -2.51 -6.08
N ARG A 52 -2.71 -1.64 -5.50
CA ARG A 52 -1.55 -2.07 -4.72
C ARG A 52 -1.92 -2.76 -3.41
N LEU A 53 -2.92 -2.30 -2.69
CA LEU A 53 -3.40 -2.97 -1.49
C LEU A 53 -3.93 -4.37 -1.80
N THR A 54 -4.71 -4.52 -2.88
CA THR A 54 -5.21 -5.82 -3.33
C THR A 54 -4.07 -6.76 -3.75
N GLU A 55 -3.07 -6.28 -4.49
CA GLU A 55 -1.89 -7.07 -4.86
C GLU A 55 -1.14 -7.59 -3.64
N VAL A 56 -0.95 -6.76 -2.60
CA VAL A 56 -0.31 -7.16 -1.34
C VAL A 56 -1.13 -8.24 -0.63
N ALA A 57 -2.45 -8.08 -0.56
CA ALA A 57 -3.34 -9.06 0.08
C ALA A 57 -3.31 -10.42 -0.64
N VAL A 58 -3.33 -10.42 -1.98
CA VAL A 58 -3.21 -11.64 -2.79
C VAL A 58 -1.88 -12.34 -2.53
N ARG A 59 -0.78 -11.58 -2.48
CA ARG A 59 0.55 -12.14 -2.23
C ARG A 59 0.67 -12.76 -0.83
N LEU A 60 0.04 -12.14 0.17
CA LEU A 60 -0.03 -12.67 1.53
C LEU A 60 -0.83 -13.98 1.62
N GLY A 61 -1.98 -14.06 0.93
CA GLY A 61 -2.83 -15.25 0.95
C GLY A 61 -2.32 -16.42 0.11
N ALA A 62 -1.33 -16.19 -0.75
CA ALA A 62 -0.72 -17.22 -1.61
C ALA A 62 0.52 -17.89 -1.00
N GLY A 63 1.01 -17.42 0.15
CA GLY A 63 2.10 -18.03 0.92
C GLY A 63 1.56 -18.85 2.09
#